data_AF-A0A3E2XNK7-F1
#
_entry.id   AF-A0A3E2XNK7-F1
#
_cell.length_a   1.000
_cell.length_b   1.000
_cell.length_c   1.000
_cell.angle_alpha   90.00
_cell.angle_beta   90.00
_cell.angle_gamma   90.00
#
_symmetry.space_group_name_H-M   'P 1'
#
loop_
_entity.id
_entity.type
_entity.pdbx_description
1 polymer ?
#
loop_
_entity_poly.entity_id
_entity_poly.type
_entity_poly.pdbx_seq_one_letter_code
_entity_poly.pdbx_strand_id
1 'polypeptide(L)'
;MRKVSLREIVADKIVFAILIALYYWMWARNDWHNYYTSIQYAVFAFTFFYFISRASRLKKYKQELPDEMSEANLKRCDALCLKIGAAAIIVLSFVCAVGRLSITTDLIGYCLMGILIALAIIRTILFYIMDIKGV
;
A
#
# COMPACT_ATOMS: atom_id res chain seq x y z
N MET A 1 8.79 23.12 -15.80
CA MET A 1 8.10 22.24 -14.85
C MET A 1 8.84 20.90 -14.83
N ARG A 2 9.10 20.31 -13.65
CA ARG A 2 9.84 19.04 -13.54
C ARG A 2 8.92 17.88 -13.98
N LYS A 3 9.42 17.00 -14.86
CA LYS A 3 8.72 15.80 -15.34
C LYS A 3 8.37 14.89 -14.16
N VAL A 4 7.13 14.41 -14.06
CA VAL A 4 6.73 13.51 -12.96
C VAL A 4 7.08 12.08 -13.37
N SER A 5 7.97 11.43 -12.62
CA SER A 5 8.39 10.06 -12.97
C SER A 5 7.40 9.01 -12.45
N LEU A 6 7.27 7.89 -13.17
CA LEU A 6 6.44 6.76 -12.70
C LEU A 6 6.93 6.23 -11.35
N ARG A 7 8.24 6.30 -11.07
CA ARG A 7 8.84 5.94 -9.78
C ARG A 7 8.27 6.73 -8.62
N GLU A 8 8.11 8.04 -8.78
CA GLU A 8 7.52 8.90 -7.75
C GLU A 8 6.07 8.48 -7.46
N ILE A 9 5.29 8.14 -8.50
CA ILE A 9 3.90 7.68 -8.36
C ILE A 9 3.81 6.29 -7.70
N VAL A 10 4.78 5.42 -7.96
CA VAL A 10 4.86 4.09 -7.36
C VAL A 10 5.29 4.18 -5.89
N ALA A 11 6.34 4.94 -5.58
CA ALA A 11 6.79 5.15 -4.20
C ALA A 11 5.70 5.76 -3.32
N ASP A 12 4.88 6.65 -3.90
CA ASP A 12 3.73 7.24 -3.26
C ASP A 12 2.71 6.19 -2.76
N LYS A 13 2.65 4.99 -3.36
CA LYS A 13 1.75 3.90 -2.90
C LYS A 13 2.11 3.35 -1.51
N ILE A 14 3.36 3.50 -1.06
CA ILE A 14 3.76 3.10 0.30
C ILE A 14 3.04 3.97 1.33
N VAL A 15 2.94 5.28 1.09
CA VAL A 15 2.23 6.22 1.97
C VAL A 15 0.78 5.79 2.13
N PHE A 16 0.13 5.36 1.05
CA PHE A 16 -1.24 4.86 1.10
C PHE A 16 -1.39 3.59 1.96
N ALA A 17 -0.47 2.63 1.85
CA ALA A 17 -0.48 1.42 2.68
C ALA A 17 -0.30 1.75 4.18
N ILE A 18 0.58 2.69 4.50
CA ILE A 18 0.79 3.17 5.88
C ILE A 18 -0.47 3.86 6.40
N LEU A 19 -1.12 4.72 5.60
CA LEU A 19 -2.36 5.40 6.00
C LEU A 19 -3.48 4.40 6.30
N ILE A 20 -3.64 3.36 5.48
CA ILE A 20 -4.61 2.29 5.74
C ILE A 20 -4.28 1.55 7.04
N ALA A 21 -3.01 1.21 7.28
CA ALA A 21 -2.61 0.51 8.49
C ALA A 21 -2.83 1.35 9.75
N LEU A 22 -2.57 2.67 9.70
CA LEU A 22 -2.89 3.60 10.78
C LEU A 22 -4.40 3.68 11.02
N TYR A 23 -5.20 3.75 9.95
CA TYR A 23 -6.65 3.71 10.04
C TYR A 23 -7.14 2.43 10.71
N TYR A 24 -6.65 1.27 10.25
CA TYR A 24 -6.99 -0.02 10.84
C TYR A 24 -6.61 -0.09 12.32
N TRP A 25 -5.40 0.35 12.68
CA TRP A 25 -4.94 0.35 14.06
C TRP A 25 -5.82 1.22 14.98
N MET A 26 -6.33 2.36 14.49
CA MET A 26 -7.25 3.20 15.28
C MET A 26 -8.61 2.54 15.51
N TRP A 27 -9.07 1.70 14.59
CA TRP A 27 -10.37 1.02 14.68
C TRP A 27 -10.32 -0.34 15.37
N ALA A 28 -9.20 -1.06 15.25
CA ALA A 28 -9.02 -2.40 15.83
C ALA A 28 -8.75 -2.38 17.35
N ARG A 29 -8.53 -1.20 17.94
CA ARG A 29 -8.27 -1.07 19.38
C ARG A 29 -9.56 -0.98 20.18
N ASN A 30 -9.56 -1.70 21.30
CA ASN A 30 -10.66 -1.72 22.26
C ASN A 30 -10.55 -0.63 23.35
N ASP A 31 -9.39 0.02 23.48
CA ASP A 31 -9.09 1.03 24.51
C ASP A 31 -9.20 2.46 23.95
N TRP A 32 -10.40 3.01 23.78
CA TRP A 32 -10.55 4.38 23.25
C TRP A 32 -10.12 5.45 24.27
N HIS A 33 -9.27 6.38 23.83
CA HIS A 33 -8.86 7.56 24.59
C HIS A 33 -9.19 8.85 23.81
N ASN A 34 -9.51 9.93 24.54
CA ASN A 34 -9.97 11.20 23.95
C ASN A 34 -8.99 11.82 22.93
N TYR A 35 -7.68 11.59 23.08
CA TYR A 35 -6.68 12.12 22.16
C TYR A 35 -6.66 11.39 20.80
N TYR A 36 -7.27 10.20 20.68
CA TYR A 36 -7.40 9.52 19.39
C TYR A 36 -8.33 10.25 18.44
N THR A 37 -9.34 10.95 18.95
CA THR A 37 -10.21 11.80 18.14
C THR A 37 -9.40 12.89 17.42
N SER A 38 -8.46 13.53 18.13
CA SER A 38 -7.56 14.51 17.53
C SER A 38 -6.64 13.89 16.49
N ILE A 39 -6.10 12.69 16.76
CA ILE A 39 -5.27 11.95 15.80
C ILE A 39 -6.08 11.58 14.56
N GLN A 40 -7.32 11.12 14.70
CA GLN A 40 -8.20 10.79 13.58
C GLN A 40 -8.45 12.00 12.69
N TYR A 41 -8.77 13.16 13.26
CA TYR A 41 -8.96 14.38 12.47
C TYR A 41 -7.68 14.79 11.74
N ALA A 42 -6.51 14.68 12.38
CA ALA A 42 -5.23 14.98 11.75
C ALA A 42 -4.92 14.00 10.59
N VAL A 43 -5.10 12.69 10.80
CA VAL A 43 -4.90 11.68 9.77
C VAL A 43 -5.91 11.85 8.63
N PHE A 44 -7.17 12.17 8.93
CA PHE A 44 -8.20 12.43 7.92
C PHE A 44 -7.87 13.66 7.06
N ALA A 45 -7.51 14.78 7.70
CA ALA A 45 -7.10 16.00 7.00
C ALA A 45 -5.87 15.74 6.12
N PHE A 46 -4.84 15.09 6.67
CA PHE A 46 -3.65 14.70 5.91
C PHE A 46 -4.00 13.82 4.71
N THR A 47 -4.82 12.79 4.92
CA THR A 47 -5.26 11.86 3.86
C THR A 47 -6.01 12.61 2.76
N PHE A 48 -6.88 13.56 3.11
CA PHE A 48 -7.62 14.37 2.15
C PHE A 48 -6.68 15.22 1.27
N PHE A 49 -5.78 16.00 1.87
CA PHE A 49 -4.81 16.80 1.11
C PHE A 49 -3.85 15.92 0.29
N TYR A 50 -3.44 14.79 0.85
CA TYR A 50 -2.63 13.80 0.17
C TYR A 50 -3.30 13.28 -1.10
N PHE A 51 -4.59 12.94 -1.04
CA PHE A 51 -5.35 12.46 -2.21
C PHE A 51 -5.48 13.54 -3.29
N ILE A 52 -5.72 14.80 -2.93
CA ILE A 52 -5.77 15.91 -3.89
C ILE A 52 -4.41 16.08 -4.59
N SER A 53 -3.34 16.05 -3.80
CA SER A 53 -1.96 16.14 -4.30
C SER A 53 -1.63 14.99 -5.24
N ARG A 54 -2.05 13.77 -4.89
CA ARG A 54 -1.87 12.57 -5.70
C ARG A 54 -2.66 12.60 -7.00
N ALA A 55 -3.93 12.99 -6.96
CA ALA A 55 -4.77 13.14 -8.15
C ALA A 55 -4.15 14.16 -9.13
N SER A 56 -3.62 15.26 -8.59
CA SER A 56 -2.91 16.28 -9.37
C SER A 56 -1.64 15.73 -10.03
N ARG A 57 -0.81 14.96 -9.30
CA ARG A 57 0.38 14.29 -9.85
C ARG A 57 0.02 13.28 -10.94
N LEU A 58 -1.01 12.47 -10.72
CA LEU A 58 -1.46 11.47 -11.68
C LEU A 58 -1.99 12.11 -12.96
N LYS A 59 -2.74 13.22 -12.85
CA LYS A 59 -3.23 13.98 -14.01
C LYS A 59 -2.07 14.55 -14.83
N LYS A 60 -1.04 15.09 -14.17
CA LYS A 60 0.19 15.58 -14.84
C LYS A 60 0.92 14.46 -15.57
N TYR A 61 1.13 13.32 -14.91
CA TYR A 61 1.76 12.15 -15.53
C TYR A 61 1.02 11.68 -16.79
N LYS A 62 -0.32 11.60 -16.75
CA LYS A 62 -1.13 11.23 -17.93
C LYS A 62 -1.06 12.22 -19.09
N GLN A 63 -0.68 13.48 -18.82
CA GLN A 63 -0.51 14.51 -19.86
C GLN A 63 0.90 14.48 -20.47
N GLU A 64 1.86 13.85 -19.79
CA GLU A 64 3.19 13.61 -20.34
C GLU A 64 3.14 12.37 -21.27
N LEU A 65 4.02 12.33 -22.28
CA LEU A 65 4.12 11.17 -23.19
C LEU A 65 4.39 9.91 -22.34
N PRO A 66 3.48 8.92 -22.35
CA PRO A 66 3.59 7.74 -21.49
C PRO A 66 4.83 6.96 -21.88
N ASP A 67 5.66 6.65 -20.89
CA ASP A 67 6.79 5.75 -21.08
C ASP A 67 6.25 4.32 -21.05
N GLU A 68 5.90 3.81 -22.23
CA GLU A 68 5.29 2.50 -22.43
C GLU A 68 6.09 1.35 -21.77
N MET A 69 7.43 1.46 -21.78
CA MET A 69 8.30 0.47 -21.14
C MET A 69 8.10 0.46 -19.62
N SER A 70 8.08 1.64 -19.01
CA SER A 70 7.86 1.76 -17.56
C SER A 70 6.47 1.26 -17.13
N GLU A 71 5.43 1.48 -17.95
CA GLU A 71 4.08 1.00 -17.66
C GLU A 71 3.96 -0.53 -17.79
N ALA A 72 4.59 -1.12 -18.80
CA ALA A 72 4.67 -2.57 -18.95
C ALA A 72 5.35 -3.22 -17.75
N ASN A 73 6.44 -2.61 -17.27
CA ASN A 73 7.16 -3.07 -16.09
C ASN A 73 6.32 -2.98 -14.82
N LEU A 74 5.59 -1.88 -14.65
CA LEU A 74 4.68 -1.74 -13.52
C LEU A 74 3.58 -2.81 -13.52
N LYS A 75 3.02 -3.15 -14.69
CA LYS A 75 2.02 -4.24 -14.83
C LYS A 75 2.62 -5.60 -14.49
N ARG A 76 3.87 -5.88 -14.90
CA ARG A 76 4.58 -7.11 -14.51
C ARG A 76 4.81 -7.18 -13.01
N CYS A 77 5.26 -6.09 -12.38
CA CYS A 77 5.40 -6.01 -10.92
C CYS A 77 4.06 -6.24 -10.21
N ASP A 78 2.96 -5.67 -10.72
CA ASP A 78 1.63 -5.86 -10.15
C ASP A 78 1.16 -7.31 -10.24
N ALA A 79 1.39 -7.98 -11.37
CA ALA A 79 1.05 -9.39 -11.52
C ALA A 79 1.87 -10.29 -10.57
N LEU A 80 3.16 -10.01 -10.38
CA LEU A 80 4.01 -10.73 -9.43
C LEU A 80 3.55 -10.48 -7.98
N CYS A 81 3.31 -9.22 -7.64
CA CYS A 81 2.83 -8.81 -6.32
C CYS A 81 1.48 -9.46 -5.99
N LEU A 82 0.58 -9.56 -6.97
CA LEU A 82 -0.71 -10.22 -6.80
C LEU A 82 -0.56 -11.72 -6.52
N LYS A 83 0.35 -12.41 -7.23
CA LYS A 83 0.64 -13.84 -6.99
C LYS A 83 1.21 -14.06 -5.59
N ILE A 84 2.17 -13.24 -5.18
CA ILE A 84 2.77 -13.30 -3.83
C ILE A 84 1.70 -13.02 -2.76
N GLY A 85 0.87 -11.99 -2.97
CA GLY A 85 -0.21 -11.65 -2.06
C GLY A 85 -1.25 -12.75 -1.93
N ALA A 86 -1.66 -13.36 -3.06
CA ALA A 86 -2.58 -14.50 -3.05
C ALA A 86 -2.00 -15.68 -2.27
N ALA A 87 -0.73 -16.03 -2.49
CA ALA A 87 -0.05 -17.08 -1.74
C ALA A 87 -0.01 -16.77 -0.23
N ALA A 88 0.31 -15.53 0.15
CA ALA A 88 0.32 -15.11 1.54
C ALA A 88 -1.06 -15.22 2.22
N ILE A 89 -2.13 -14.84 1.51
CA ILE A 89 -3.51 -14.95 2.02
C ILE A 89 -3.92 -16.42 2.17
N ILE A 90 -3.54 -17.30 1.25
CA ILE A 90 -3.81 -18.75 1.33
C ILE A 90 -3.11 -19.34 2.56
N VAL A 91 -1.83 -19.03 2.76
CA VAL A 91 -1.06 -19.48 3.94
C VAL A 91 -1.71 -18.97 5.22
N LEU A 92 -2.05 -17.67 5.28
CA LEU A 92 -2.73 -17.09 6.44
C LEU A 92 -4.05 -17.81 6.73
N SER A 93 -4.84 -18.10 5.70
CA SER A 93 -6.12 -18.83 5.82
C SER A 93 -5.92 -20.24 6.40
N PHE A 94 -4.89 -20.94 5.96
CA PHE A 94 -4.56 -22.28 6.47
C PHE A 94 -4.09 -22.23 7.93
N VAL A 95 -3.24 -21.27 8.28
CA VAL A 95 -2.79 -21.04 9.67
C VAL A 95 -3.97 -20.72 10.57
N CYS A 96 -4.92 -19.88 10.12
CA CYS A 96 -6.16 -19.61 10.85
C CYS A 96 -7.01 -20.87 11.05
N ALA A 97 -7.09 -21.75 10.03
CA ALA A 97 -7.87 -22.99 10.10
C ALA A 97 -7.25 -24.04 11.03
N VAL A 98 -5.92 -24.12 11.11
CA VAL A 98 -5.19 -25.04 12.02
C VAL A 98 -5.16 -24.48 13.44
N GLY A 99 -4.93 -23.18 13.59
CA GLY A 99 -4.84 -22.47 14.87
C GLY A 99 -6.18 -22.13 15.53
N ARG A 100 -7.27 -22.82 15.15
CA ARG A 100 -8.70 -22.57 15.47
C ARG A 100 -9.07 -22.21 16.93
N LEU A 101 -8.14 -22.31 17.88
CA LEU A 101 -8.36 -22.05 19.30
C LEU A 101 -7.45 -20.95 19.92
N SER A 102 -6.52 -20.35 19.15
CA SER A 102 -5.51 -19.45 19.74
C SER A 102 -5.29 -18.12 19.02
N ILE A 103 -5.77 -17.96 17.79
CA ILE A 103 -5.56 -16.72 17.02
C ILE A 103 -6.77 -15.81 17.20
N THR A 104 -6.58 -14.65 17.82
CA THR A 104 -7.61 -13.60 17.93
C THR A 104 -7.84 -12.94 16.58
N THR A 105 -9.07 -12.50 16.32
CA THR A 105 -9.45 -11.78 15.09
C THR A 105 -8.63 -10.52 14.86
N ASP A 106 -8.23 -9.84 15.94
CA ASP A 106 -7.39 -8.64 15.87
C ASP A 106 -6.00 -8.97 15.30
N LEU A 107 -5.41 -10.09 15.72
CA LEU A 107 -4.11 -10.54 15.21
C LEU A 107 -4.18 -10.86 13.71
N ILE A 108 -5.26 -11.49 13.24
CA ILE A 108 -5.46 -11.79 11.81
C ILE A 108 -5.49 -10.50 11.00
N GLY A 109 -6.23 -9.50 11.47
CA GLY A 109 -6.31 -8.24 10.73
C GLY A 109 -4.99 -7.45 10.75
N TYR A 110 -4.21 -7.50 11.83
CA TYR A 110 -2.84 -6.97 11.83
C TYR A 110 -1.92 -7.71 10.86
N CYS A 111 -2.03 -9.04 10.76
CA CYS A 111 -1.29 -9.83 9.75
C CYS A 111 -1.66 -9.40 8.33
N LEU A 112 -2.95 -9.18 8.03
CA LEU A 112 -3.40 -8.70 6.73
C LEU A 112 -2.83 -7.30 6.41
N MET A 113 -2.80 -6.39 7.38
CA MET A 113 -2.18 -5.07 7.21
C MET A 113 -0.67 -5.17 6.97
N GLY A 114 0.01 -6.07 7.69
CA GLY A 114 1.43 -6.37 7.47
C GLY A 114 1.71 -6.88 6.05
N ILE A 115 0.87 -7.79 5.53
CA ILE A 115 0.95 -8.28 4.14
C ILE A 115 0.78 -7.11 3.16
N LEU A 116 -0.21 -6.23 3.37
CA LEU A 116 -0.42 -5.07 2.49
C LEU A 116 0.80 -4.13 2.44
N ILE A 117 1.39 -3.81 3.59
CA ILE A 117 2.60 -2.96 3.65
C ILE A 117 3.78 -3.67 2.97
N ALA A 118 4.00 -4.95 3.27
CA ALA A 118 5.08 -5.73 2.67
C ALA A 118 4.96 -5.79 1.14
N LEU A 119 3.75 -6.03 0.61
CA LEU A 119 3.47 -6.01 -0.83
C LEU A 119 3.73 -4.65 -1.45
N ALA A 120 3.35 -3.55 -0.80
CA ALA A 120 3.62 -2.19 -1.28
C ALA A 120 5.13 -1.88 -1.36
N ILE A 121 5.90 -2.34 -0.37
CA ILE A 121 7.37 -2.21 -0.35
C ILE A 121 8.00 -3.07 -1.44
N ILE A 122 7.64 -4.36 -1.53
CA ILE A 122 8.15 -5.30 -2.54
C ILE A 122 7.87 -4.76 -3.95
N ARG A 123 6.65 -4.29 -4.22
CA ARG A 123 6.30 -3.68 -5.51
C ARG A 123 7.22 -2.51 -5.85
N THR A 124 7.49 -1.62 -4.89
CA THR A 124 8.34 -0.45 -5.09
C THR A 124 9.79 -0.86 -5.38
N ILE A 125 10.32 -1.83 -4.64
CA ILE A 125 11.68 -2.36 -4.84
C ILE A 125 11.80 -3.05 -6.21
N LEU A 126 10.85 -3.93 -6.56
CA LEU A 126 10.85 -4.62 -7.86
C LEU A 126 10.80 -3.62 -9.01
N PHE A 127 9.93 -2.61 -8.92
CA PHE A 127 9.83 -1.56 -9.93
C PHE A 127 11.15 -0.78 -10.06
N TYR A 128 11.77 -0.41 -8.93
CA TYR A 128 13.07 0.28 -8.91
C TYR A 128 14.18 -0.55 -9.58
N ILE A 129 14.24 -1.86 -9.32
CA ILE A 129 15.24 -2.76 -9.91
C ILE A 129 15.02 -2.91 -11.41
N MET A 130 13.76 -3.06 -11.86
CA MET A 130 13.43 -3.18 -13.29
C MET A 130 13.73 -1.89 -14.05
N ASP A 131 13.40 -0.75 -13.47
CA ASP A 131 13.68 0.58 -14.04
C ASP A 131 15.19 0.82 -14.23
N ILE A 132 16.03 0.42 -13.26
CA ILE A 132 17.49 0.54 -13.39
C ILE A 132 18.06 -0.40 -14.46
N LYS A 133 17.49 -1.60 -14.60
CA LYS A 133 17.98 -2.61 -15.55
C LYS A 133 17.49 -2.37 -16.98
N GLY A 134 16.51 -1.50 -17.20
CA GLY A 134 15.94 -1.24 -18.53
C GLY A 134 15.23 -2.44 -19.16
N VAL A 135 14.71 -3.38 -18.34
CA VAL A 135 14.04 -4.63 -18.75
C VAL A 135 12.54 -4.53 -18.62
#